data_AF-A0A8D5ZEP4-F1
#
_entry.id   AF-A0A8D5ZEP4-F1
#
_cell.length_a   1.000
_cell.length_b   1.000
_cell.length_c   1.000
_cell.angle_alpha   90.00
_cell.angle_beta   90.00
_cell.angle_gamma   90.00
#
_symmetry.space_group_name_H-M   'P 1'
#
loop_
_entity.id
_entity.type
_entity.pdbx_description
1 polymer ?
#
loop_
_entity_poly.entity_id
_entity_poly.type
_entity_poly.pdbx_seq_one_letter_code
_entity_poly.pdbx_strand_id
1 'polypeptide(L)'
;MNKEYILVGLLIVIFVVSVGVNFYMLSTVQRLSADYSALSSNYSTLYTDYDNALALYNNLTKEYVSLGNSYMTLYADYTTLKGEYATLQAEYNNLTAKSAELSNQLSTVSGEMTAYGILSDMASTNIPAIDQYLIGPYHSNFSITSPPGNGTVTVVNSSQLKQVNELLGQFFGFPEVRLFVFATVVNFPTNNTLQVQAVVKFGNTLANGSLETIYSIVNMEAQEYSLGHWQVIMLSIDDSLNQDTYHMVTTSFDFLNALVTESGSTLETDLIGPFPSYVYISAGPFAGNYSGSTAIISGFLGKVIPSIKSMTFTTYNFTFSPISSSQGTLTFYGDFTMVLTNGTVLNYPNAELMINLELEPVGIFQITGVNILI
;
A
#
# COMPACT_ATOMS: atom_id res chain seq x y z
N MET A 1 12.63 119.47 -86.03
CA MET A 1 11.53 118.75 -85.35
C MET A 1 11.07 119.59 -84.16
N ASN A 2 9.77 119.89 -84.02
CA ASN A 2 9.29 120.80 -82.96
C ASN A 2 9.39 120.11 -81.59
N LYS A 3 10.02 120.76 -80.60
CA LYS A 3 10.28 120.25 -79.25
C LYS A 3 9.01 119.78 -78.52
N GLU A 4 7.87 120.36 -78.87
CA GLU A 4 6.55 119.99 -78.36
C GLU A 4 6.10 118.59 -78.81
N TYR A 5 6.38 118.19 -80.06
CA TYR A 5 6.05 116.85 -80.56
C TYR A 5 6.93 115.74 -79.94
N ILE A 6 8.19 116.05 -79.62
CA ILE A 6 9.11 115.13 -78.93
C ILE A 6 8.62 114.84 -77.51
N LEU A 7 8.19 115.89 -76.79
CA LEU A 7 7.67 115.77 -75.44
C LEU A 7 6.36 114.96 -75.40
N VAL A 8 5.43 115.23 -76.33
CA VAL A 8 4.18 114.47 -76.47
C VAL A 8 4.46 112.99 -76.81
N GLY A 9 5.39 112.72 -77.73
CA GLY A 9 5.81 111.36 -78.07
C GLY A 9 6.41 110.59 -76.87
N LEU A 10 7.27 111.24 -76.08
CA LEU A 10 7.84 110.67 -74.85
C LEU A 10 6.76 110.39 -73.80
N LEU A 11 5.81 111.30 -73.61
CA LEU A 11 4.69 111.12 -72.67
C LEU A 11 3.80 109.93 -73.07
N ILE A 12 3.54 109.75 -74.37
CA ILE A 12 2.79 108.59 -74.88
C ILE A 12 3.56 107.29 -74.62
N VAL A 13 4.87 107.24 -74.89
CA VAL A 13 5.69 106.05 -74.62
C VAL A 13 5.70 105.72 -73.13
N ILE A 14 5.90 106.72 -72.26
CA ILE A 14 5.86 106.54 -70.81
C ILE A 14 4.49 106.03 -70.36
N PHE A 15 3.40 106.57 -70.90
CA PHE A 15 2.04 106.13 -70.58
C PHE A 15 1.81 104.67 -71.01
N VAL A 16 2.17 104.30 -72.25
CA VAL A 16 2.02 102.93 -72.76
C VAL A 16 2.86 101.94 -71.96
N VAL A 17 4.11 102.28 -71.63
CA VAL A 17 4.97 101.47 -70.77
C VAL A 17 4.37 101.35 -69.37
N SER A 18 3.86 102.45 -68.79
CA SER A 18 3.22 102.42 -67.47
C SER A 18 1.97 101.56 -67.44
N VAL A 19 1.13 101.62 -68.48
CA VAL A 19 -0.06 100.76 -68.62
C VAL A 19 0.35 99.30 -68.80
N GLY A 20 1.35 99.01 -69.65
CA GLY A 20 1.86 97.66 -69.87
C GLY A 20 2.45 97.03 -68.60
N VAL A 21 3.23 97.81 -67.83
CA VAL A 21 3.76 97.38 -66.52
C VAL A 21 2.62 97.15 -65.53
N ASN A 22 1.62 98.05 -65.45
CA ASN A 22 0.46 97.85 -64.58
C ASN A 22 -0.33 96.58 -64.94
N PHE A 23 -0.55 96.30 -66.23
CA PHE A 23 -1.24 95.10 -66.68
C PHE A 23 -0.45 93.83 -66.36
N TYR A 24 0.87 93.84 -66.57
CA TYR A 24 1.76 92.73 -66.19
C TYR A 24 1.81 92.51 -64.67
N MET A 25 1.85 93.58 -63.88
CA MET A 25 1.80 93.49 -62.42
C MET A 25 0.46 92.94 -61.95
N LEU A 26 -0.66 93.40 -62.53
CA LEU A 26 -2.00 92.92 -62.21
C LEU A 26 -2.15 91.41 -62.52
N SER A 27 -1.67 90.96 -63.69
CA SER A 27 -1.74 89.55 -64.07
C SER A 27 -0.87 88.67 -63.16
N THR A 28 0.31 89.16 -62.76
CA THR A 28 1.19 88.47 -61.82
C THR A 28 0.57 88.37 -60.43
N VAL A 29 -0.07 89.44 -59.95
CA VAL A 29 -0.80 89.46 -58.66
C VAL A 29 -1.97 88.48 -58.69
N GLN A 30 -2.74 88.43 -59.79
CA GLN A 30 -3.84 87.48 -59.95
C GLN A 30 -3.36 86.03 -59.92
N ARG A 31 -2.28 85.70 -60.63
CA ARG A 31 -1.70 84.35 -60.60
C ARG A 31 -1.20 83.97 -59.21
N LEU A 32 -0.46 84.86 -58.55
CA LEU A 32 0.04 84.61 -57.20
C LEU A 32 -1.10 84.44 -56.19
N SER A 33 -2.19 85.18 -56.35
CA SER A 33 -3.40 85.03 -55.54
C SER A 33 -4.08 83.68 -55.76
N ALA A 34 -4.15 83.20 -57.00
CA ALA A 34 -4.68 81.87 -57.32
C ALA A 34 -3.79 80.76 -56.74
N ASP A 35 -2.47 80.85 -56.92
CA ASP A 35 -1.50 79.90 -56.37
C ASP A 35 -1.56 79.85 -54.84
N TYR A 36 -1.66 81.02 -54.18
CA TYR A 36 -1.85 81.12 -52.73
C TYR A 36 -3.14 80.45 -52.27
N SER A 37 -4.24 80.67 -53.00
CA SER A 37 -5.53 80.05 -52.69
C SER A 37 -5.49 78.53 -52.82
N ALA A 38 -4.85 78.01 -53.88
CA ALA A 38 -4.66 76.58 -54.09
C ALA A 38 -3.78 75.95 -52.99
N LEU A 39 -2.68 76.62 -52.63
CA LEU A 39 -1.80 76.17 -51.55
C LEU A 39 -2.51 76.16 -50.20
N SER A 40 -3.33 77.18 -49.92
CA SER A 40 -4.13 77.26 -48.70
C SER A 40 -5.15 76.11 -48.62
N SER A 41 -5.82 75.78 -49.73
CA SER A 41 -6.73 74.63 -49.82
C SER A 41 -6.01 73.29 -49.61
N ASN A 42 -4.84 73.12 -50.21
CA ASN A 42 -4.03 71.90 -50.05
C ASN A 42 -3.55 71.75 -48.60
N TYR A 43 -3.12 72.85 -47.97
CA TYR A 43 -2.74 72.86 -46.56
C TYR A 43 -3.92 72.45 -45.66
N SER A 44 -5.11 73.00 -45.91
CA SER A 44 -6.32 72.64 -45.15
C SER A 44 -6.67 71.15 -45.28
N THR A 45 -6.49 70.58 -46.48
CA THR A 45 -6.73 69.14 -46.73
C THR A 45 -5.71 68.29 -45.97
N LEU A 46 -4.43 68.60 -46.11
CA LEU A 46 -3.35 67.89 -45.42
C LEU A 46 -3.49 67.95 -43.89
N TYR A 47 -3.91 69.10 -43.36
CA TYR A 47 -4.17 69.27 -41.93
C TYR A 47 -5.32 68.36 -41.46
N THR A 48 -6.39 68.25 -42.25
CA THR A 48 -7.52 67.35 -41.95
C THR A 48 -7.08 65.88 -41.99
N ASP A 49 -6.29 65.49 -42.99
CA ASP A 49 -5.75 64.13 -43.11
C ASP A 49 -4.82 63.78 -41.94
N TYR A 50 -4.00 64.73 -41.49
CA TYR A 50 -3.15 64.59 -40.31
C TYR A 50 -3.98 64.35 -39.05
N ASP A 51 -5.01 65.16 -38.80
CA ASP A 51 -5.88 65.00 -37.63
C ASP A 51 -6.60 63.64 -37.64
N ASN A 52 -7.06 63.18 -38.81
CA ASN A 52 -7.65 61.86 -38.98
C ASN A 52 -6.66 60.72 -38.68
N ALA A 53 -5.43 60.82 -39.21
CA ALA A 53 -4.39 59.83 -38.96
C ALA A 53 -3.99 59.78 -37.47
N LEU A 54 -3.91 60.95 -36.82
CA LEU A 54 -3.64 61.05 -35.39
C LEU A 54 -4.76 60.40 -34.55
N ALA A 55 -6.02 60.61 -34.93
CA ALA A 55 -7.16 59.98 -34.26
C ALA A 55 -7.12 58.44 -34.39
N LEU A 56 -6.81 57.92 -35.59
CA LEU A 56 -6.65 56.48 -35.82
C LEU A 56 -5.49 55.88 -35.00
N TYR A 57 -4.34 56.56 -34.97
CA TYR A 57 -3.19 56.15 -34.17
C TYR A 57 -3.54 56.06 -32.67
N ASN A 58 -4.26 57.06 -32.16
CA ASN A 58 -4.69 57.08 -30.77
C ASN A 58 -5.68 55.95 -30.46
N ASN A 59 -6.58 55.62 -31.39
CA ASN A 59 -7.49 54.49 -31.21
C ASN A 59 -6.73 53.15 -31.20
N LEU A 60 -5.84 52.92 -32.17
CA LEU A 60 -5.04 51.71 -32.25
C LEU A 60 -4.18 51.51 -30.99
N THR A 61 -3.63 52.61 -30.44
CA THR A 61 -2.87 52.57 -29.18
C THR A 61 -3.74 52.09 -28.01
N LYS A 62 -5.01 52.54 -27.92
CA LYS A 62 -5.94 52.08 -26.88
C LYS A 62 -6.29 50.60 -27.05
N GLU A 63 -6.55 50.16 -28.27
CA GLU A 63 -6.83 48.75 -28.59
C GLU A 63 -5.64 47.85 -28.23
N TYR A 64 -4.41 48.28 -28.56
CA TYR A 64 -3.18 47.56 -28.20
C TYR A 64 -3.04 47.39 -26.68
N VAL A 65 -3.25 48.45 -25.90
CA VAL A 65 -3.21 48.38 -24.44
C VAL A 65 -4.30 47.45 -23.90
N SER A 66 -5.52 47.52 -24.45
CA SER A 66 -6.61 46.64 -24.05
C SER A 66 -6.29 45.17 -24.34
N LEU A 67 -5.71 44.86 -25.49
CA LEU A 67 -5.31 43.50 -25.85
C LEU A 67 -4.20 42.98 -24.93
N GLY A 68 -3.22 43.83 -24.57
CA GLY A 68 -2.18 43.49 -23.61
C GLY A 68 -2.75 43.10 -22.24
N ASN A 69 -3.75 43.84 -21.74
CA ASN A 69 -4.42 43.53 -20.49
C ASN A 69 -5.21 42.20 -20.56
N SER A 70 -5.91 41.95 -21.66
CA SER A 70 -6.62 40.68 -21.87
C SER A 70 -5.65 39.49 -21.92
N TYR A 71 -4.49 39.66 -22.57
CA TYR A 71 -3.45 38.63 -22.59
C TYR A 71 -2.91 38.33 -21.19
N MET A 72 -2.62 39.35 -20.39
CA MET A 72 -2.13 39.16 -19.02
C MET A 72 -3.15 38.44 -18.13
N THR A 73 -4.44 38.73 -18.31
CA THR A 73 -5.53 38.04 -17.60
C THR A 73 -5.57 36.57 -17.99
N LEU A 74 -5.58 36.27 -19.30
CA LEU A 74 -5.58 34.89 -19.79
C LEU A 74 -4.34 34.10 -19.34
N TYR A 75 -3.18 34.74 -19.28
CA TYR A 75 -1.95 34.11 -18.80
C TYR A 75 -2.02 33.77 -17.31
N ALA A 76 -2.63 34.63 -16.49
CA ALA A 76 -2.85 34.38 -15.08
C ALA A 76 -3.86 33.23 -14.86
N ASP A 77 -4.94 33.19 -15.63
CA ASP A 77 -5.94 32.12 -15.60
C ASP A 77 -5.31 30.77 -16.02
N TYR A 78 -4.53 30.76 -17.09
CA TYR A 78 -3.78 29.57 -17.53
C TYR A 78 -2.82 29.07 -16.44
N THR A 79 -2.10 29.98 -15.78
CA THR A 79 -1.17 29.62 -14.70
C THR A 79 -1.91 29.01 -13.52
N THR A 80 -3.06 29.57 -13.16
CA THR A 80 -3.93 29.05 -12.10
C THR A 80 -4.43 27.65 -12.43
N LEU A 81 -5.00 27.47 -13.63
CA LEU A 81 -5.51 26.18 -14.09
C LEU A 81 -4.42 25.11 -14.15
N LYS A 82 -3.20 25.48 -14.56
CA LYS A 82 -2.04 24.57 -14.52
C LYS A 82 -1.72 24.10 -13.10
N GLY A 83 -1.83 24.99 -12.11
CA GLY A 83 -1.66 24.66 -10.69
C GLY A 83 -2.76 23.71 -10.19
N GLU A 84 -4.02 24.02 -10.49
CA GLU A 84 -5.16 23.17 -10.14
C GLU A 84 -5.04 21.77 -10.73
N TYR A 85 -4.63 21.66 -12.00
CA TYR A 85 -4.39 20.38 -12.66
C TYR A 85 -3.29 19.56 -11.94
N ALA A 86 -2.20 20.20 -11.54
CA ALA A 86 -1.11 19.51 -10.83
C ALA A 86 -1.57 18.98 -9.46
N THR A 87 -2.40 19.75 -8.74
CA THR A 87 -3.01 19.29 -7.48
C THR A 87 -3.93 18.10 -7.71
N LEU A 88 -4.83 18.18 -8.70
CA LEU A 88 -5.75 17.09 -9.03
C LEU A 88 -5.00 15.81 -9.43
N GLN A 89 -3.91 15.94 -10.18
CA GLN A 89 -3.06 14.79 -10.54
C GLN A 89 -2.42 14.13 -9.31
N ALA A 90 -1.97 14.93 -8.33
CA ALA A 90 -1.41 14.40 -7.08
C ALA A 90 -2.47 13.68 -6.23
N GLU A 91 -3.68 14.25 -6.14
CA GLU A 91 -4.82 13.63 -5.46
C GLU A 91 -5.22 12.30 -6.12
N TYR A 92 -5.28 12.26 -7.46
CA TYR A 92 -5.55 11.03 -8.21
C TYR A 92 -4.52 9.93 -7.93
N ASN A 93 -3.23 10.29 -7.91
CA ASN A 93 -2.16 9.34 -7.62
C ASN A 93 -2.26 8.81 -6.18
N ASN A 94 -2.58 9.67 -5.22
CA ASN A 94 -2.80 9.27 -3.83
C ASN A 94 -3.99 8.30 -3.69
N LEU A 95 -5.11 8.62 -4.33
CA LEU A 95 -6.30 7.76 -4.32
C LEU A 95 -6.02 6.39 -4.96
N THR A 96 -5.24 6.35 -6.03
CA THR A 96 -4.82 5.11 -6.70
C THR A 96 -3.99 4.24 -5.76
N ALA A 97 -3.01 4.82 -5.05
CA ALA A 97 -2.19 4.10 -4.09
C ALA A 97 -3.04 3.54 -2.94
N LYS A 98 -3.96 4.35 -2.39
CA LYS A 98 -4.88 3.92 -1.34
C LYS A 98 -5.82 2.80 -1.81
N SER A 99 -6.33 2.87 -3.04
CA SER A 99 -7.15 1.80 -3.59
C SER A 99 -6.38 0.48 -3.71
N ALA A 100 -5.10 0.52 -4.10
CA ALA A 100 -4.25 -0.67 -4.17
C ALA A 100 -4.00 -1.27 -2.78
N GLU A 101 -3.76 -0.41 -1.77
CA GLU A 101 -3.60 -0.83 -0.38
C GLU A 101 -4.86 -1.53 0.14
N LEU A 102 -6.05 -0.96 -0.07
CA LEU A 102 -7.31 -1.58 0.35
C LEU A 102 -7.58 -2.92 -0.35
N SER A 103 -7.25 -3.04 -1.64
CA SER A 103 -7.38 -4.31 -2.36
C SER A 103 -6.49 -5.40 -1.76
N ASN A 104 -5.25 -5.07 -1.39
CA ASN A 104 -4.34 -6.02 -0.74
C ASN A 104 -4.84 -6.42 0.66
N GLN A 105 -5.38 -5.48 1.43
CA GLN A 105 -5.99 -5.76 2.73
C GLN A 105 -7.22 -6.68 2.58
N LEU A 106 -8.09 -6.40 1.61
CA LEU A 106 -9.27 -7.22 1.33
C LEU A 106 -8.89 -8.66 0.94
N SER A 107 -7.92 -8.81 0.03
CA SER A 107 -7.38 -10.10 -0.37
C SER A 107 -6.86 -10.87 0.85
N THR A 108 -6.02 -10.25 1.67
CA THR A 108 -5.45 -10.85 2.90
C THR A 108 -6.52 -11.32 3.86
N VAL A 109 -7.44 -10.44 4.26
CA VAL A 109 -8.51 -10.77 5.22
C VAL A 109 -9.43 -11.85 4.67
N SER A 110 -9.74 -11.83 3.37
CA SER A 110 -10.60 -12.85 2.76
C SER A 110 -9.93 -14.23 2.69
N GLY A 111 -8.62 -14.26 2.46
CA GLY A 111 -7.82 -15.48 2.53
C GLY A 111 -7.83 -16.05 3.95
N GLU A 112 -7.51 -15.22 4.94
CA GLU A 112 -7.54 -15.59 6.36
C GLU A 112 -8.92 -16.14 6.76
N MET A 113 -10.01 -15.44 6.39
CA MET A 113 -11.37 -15.91 6.64
C MET A 113 -11.66 -17.26 5.99
N THR A 114 -11.15 -17.52 4.78
CA THR A 114 -11.31 -18.81 4.11
C THR A 114 -10.60 -19.93 4.88
N ALA A 115 -9.37 -19.68 5.32
CA ALA A 115 -8.61 -20.64 6.11
C ALA A 115 -9.22 -20.91 7.49
N TYR A 116 -9.69 -19.86 8.18
CA TYR A 116 -10.41 -20.03 9.44
C TYR A 116 -11.77 -20.71 9.24
N GLY A 117 -12.45 -20.43 8.12
CA GLY A 117 -13.74 -21.04 7.78
C GLY A 117 -13.64 -22.57 7.66
N ILE A 118 -12.65 -23.07 6.91
CA ILE A 118 -12.46 -24.52 6.78
C ILE A 118 -12.03 -25.17 8.10
N LEU A 119 -11.17 -24.53 8.90
CA LEU A 119 -10.80 -25.02 10.24
C LEU A 119 -12.01 -25.07 11.18
N SER A 120 -12.88 -24.05 11.13
CA SER A 120 -14.13 -23.99 11.87
C SER A 120 -15.12 -25.07 11.42
N ASP A 121 -15.25 -25.29 10.11
CA ASP A 121 -16.16 -26.31 9.56
C ASP A 121 -15.65 -27.73 9.85
N MET A 122 -14.33 -27.95 9.86
CA MET A 122 -13.70 -29.17 10.38
C MET A 122 -13.99 -29.36 11.87
N ALA A 123 -14.06 -28.28 12.65
CA ALA A 123 -14.46 -28.30 14.05
C ALA A 123 -15.99 -28.43 14.26
N SER A 124 -16.78 -28.40 13.20
CA SER A 124 -18.24 -28.50 13.29
C SER A 124 -18.76 -29.94 13.11
N THR A 125 -20.06 -30.12 13.28
CA THR A 125 -20.77 -31.35 12.88
C THR A 125 -21.09 -31.39 11.38
N ASN A 126 -20.81 -30.32 10.64
CA ASN A 126 -21.17 -30.13 9.24
C ASN A 126 -19.96 -30.32 8.31
N ILE A 127 -19.41 -31.53 8.28
CA ILE A 127 -18.28 -31.90 7.40
C ILE A 127 -18.52 -31.49 5.93
N PRO A 128 -19.74 -31.64 5.34
CA PRO A 128 -19.99 -31.22 3.97
C PRO A 128 -19.80 -29.71 3.70
N ALA A 129 -19.80 -28.85 4.72
CA ALA A 129 -19.53 -27.42 4.53
C ALA A 129 -18.10 -27.16 4.01
N ILE A 130 -17.17 -28.09 4.25
CA ILE A 130 -15.79 -27.97 3.77
C ILE A 130 -15.71 -27.97 2.24
N ASP A 131 -16.68 -28.61 1.57
CA ASP A 131 -16.75 -28.72 0.11
C ASP A 131 -16.68 -27.35 -0.59
N GLN A 132 -17.24 -26.30 0.03
CA GLN A 132 -17.29 -24.95 -0.55
C GLN A 132 -15.91 -24.32 -0.72
N TYR A 133 -14.91 -24.75 0.06
CA TYR A 133 -13.56 -24.21 0.00
C TYR A 133 -12.65 -24.97 -0.98
N LEU A 134 -13.04 -26.19 -1.34
CA LEU A 134 -12.25 -27.09 -2.21
C LEU A 134 -12.64 -27.00 -3.69
N ILE A 135 -13.75 -26.33 -4.01
CA ILE A 135 -14.25 -26.20 -5.39
C ILE A 135 -13.90 -24.82 -5.94
N GLY A 136 -13.24 -24.82 -7.10
CA GLY A 136 -12.89 -23.60 -7.83
C GLY A 136 -12.13 -23.92 -9.12
N PRO A 137 -11.44 -22.94 -9.71
CA PRO A 137 -10.72 -23.12 -10.98
C PRO A 137 -9.44 -23.95 -10.84
N TYR A 138 -8.92 -24.14 -9.64
CA TYR A 138 -7.73 -24.94 -9.37
C TYR A 138 -8.09 -26.36 -8.95
N HIS A 139 -7.10 -27.26 -8.98
CA HIS A 139 -7.25 -28.57 -8.36
C HIS A 139 -6.91 -28.48 -6.87
N SER A 140 -7.69 -29.15 -6.04
CA SER A 140 -7.45 -29.20 -4.59
C SER A 140 -6.97 -30.58 -4.18
N ASN A 141 -5.82 -30.64 -3.52
CA ASN A 141 -5.28 -31.88 -2.97
C ASN A 141 -5.63 -31.97 -1.48
N PHE A 142 -6.45 -32.95 -1.14
CA PHE A 142 -6.81 -33.28 0.23
C PHE A 142 -6.06 -34.53 0.67
N SER A 143 -5.42 -34.50 1.83
CA SER A 143 -4.75 -35.67 2.40
C SER A 143 -4.94 -35.77 3.91
N ILE A 144 -5.07 -37.00 4.38
CA ILE A 144 -4.93 -37.36 5.79
C ILE A 144 -3.76 -38.35 5.83
N THR A 145 -2.68 -37.98 6.53
CA THR A 145 -1.43 -38.76 6.47
C THR A 145 -1.44 -39.96 7.40
N SER A 146 -2.36 -39.99 8.36
CA SER A 146 -2.31 -40.92 9.49
C SER A 146 -3.67 -41.60 9.74
N PRO A 147 -3.72 -42.85 10.26
CA PRO A 147 -4.97 -43.54 10.54
C PRO A 147 -5.66 -43.04 11.82
N PRO A 148 -7.01 -43.05 11.89
CA PRO A 148 -7.95 -43.59 10.89
C PRO A 148 -8.21 -42.61 9.72
N GLY A 149 -8.58 -43.11 8.54
CA GLY A 149 -8.87 -42.22 7.40
C GLY A 149 -7.66 -41.76 6.60
N ASN A 150 -6.51 -42.44 6.72
CA ASN A 150 -5.37 -42.29 5.81
C ASN A 150 -5.83 -42.31 4.34
N GLY A 151 -5.42 -41.32 3.57
CA GLY A 151 -5.76 -41.24 2.16
C GLY A 151 -5.36 -39.92 1.52
N THR A 152 -5.41 -39.89 0.19
CA THR A 152 -5.22 -38.68 -0.60
C THR A 152 -6.27 -38.63 -1.70
N VAL A 153 -6.92 -37.48 -1.85
CA VAL A 153 -7.97 -37.22 -2.83
C VAL A 153 -7.62 -35.94 -3.57
N THR A 154 -7.52 -36.00 -4.89
CA THR A 154 -7.45 -34.80 -5.73
C THR A 154 -8.85 -34.43 -6.20
N VAL A 155 -9.36 -33.30 -5.72
CA VAL A 155 -10.63 -32.71 -6.10
C VAL A 155 -10.42 -31.85 -7.34
N VAL A 156 -11.03 -32.29 -8.44
CA VAL A 156 -11.07 -31.55 -9.71
C VAL A 156 -12.46 -30.97 -9.96
N ASN A 157 -13.49 -31.60 -9.40
CA ASN A 157 -14.87 -31.14 -9.43
C ASN A 157 -15.66 -31.77 -8.25
N SER A 158 -16.97 -31.55 -8.21
CA SER A 158 -17.80 -32.00 -7.10
C SER A 158 -17.93 -33.53 -6.95
N SER A 159 -17.53 -34.32 -7.95
CA SER A 159 -17.68 -35.79 -7.88
C SER A 159 -16.76 -36.45 -6.85
N GLN A 160 -15.60 -35.85 -6.55
CA GLN A 160 -14.64 -36.39 -5.59
C GLN A 160 -14.95 -35.99 -4.13
N LEU A 161 -15.83 -35.01 -3.89
CA LEU A 161 -16.14 -34.50 -2.55
C LEU A 161 -16.69 -35.59 -1.62
N LYS A 162 -17.38 -36.60 -2.17
CA LYS A 162 -17.84 -37.75 -1.38
C LYS A 162 -16.67 -38.50 -0.73
N GLN A 163 -15.55 -38.68 -1.44
CA GLN A 163 -14.37 -39.36 -0.89
C GLN A 163 -13.70 -38.52 0.21
N VAL A 164 -13.64 -37.20 0.02
CA VAL A 164 -13.14 -36.28 1.06
C VAL A 164 -13.98 -36.41 2.33
N ASN A 165 -15.30 -36.35 2.21
CA ASN A 165 -16.24 -36.51 3.33
C ASN A 165 -16.13 -37.89 3.99
N GLU A 166 -15.87 -38.96 3.23
CA GLU A 166 -15.63 -40.31 3.77
C GLU A 166 -14.33 -40.38 4.58
N LEU A 167 -13.22 -39.80 4.09
CA LEU A 167 -11.95 -39.75 4.81
C LEU A 167 -12.09 -38.93 6.11
N LEU A 168 -12.71 -37.76 6.03
CA LEU A 168 -13.00 -36.92 7.19
C LEU A 168 -13.90 -37.65 8.18
N GLY A 169 -14.95 -38.34 7.73
CA GLY A 169 -15.81 -39.13 8.59
C GLY A 169 -15.09 -40.28 9.31
N GLN A 170 -14.13 -40.93 8.64
CA GLN A 170 -13.28 -41.95 9.26
C GLN A 170 -12.31 -41.37 10.28
N PHE A 171 -11.64 -40.28 9.92
CA PHE A 171 -10.67 -39.61 10.79
C PHE A 171 -11.31 -39.03 12.03
N PHE A 172 -12.42 -38.33 11.83
CA PHE A 172 -13.05 -37.57 12.89
C PHE A 172 -14.11 -38.33 13.70
N GLY A 173 -14.66 -39.44 13.21
CA GLY A 173 -15.76 -40.14 13.88
C GLY A 173 -17.06 -39.32 13.98
N PHE A 174 -18.18 -40.00 14.23
CA PHE A 174 -19.53 -39.42 14.26
C PHE A 174 -19.68 -38.34 15.37
N PRO A 175 -20.29 -37.16 15.12
CA PRO A 175 -19.97 -35.95 15.88
C PRO A 175 -21.01 -35.57 16.95
N GLU A 176 -20.55 -35.02 18.08
CA GLU A 176 -21.42 -34.15 18.91
C GLU A 176 -20.77 -32.80 19.29
N VAL A 177 -19.47 -32.68 19.60
CA VAL A 177 -18.84 -31.37 19.87
C VAL A 177 -17.33 -31.39 19.61
N ARG A 178 -16.79 -30.49 18.77
CA ARG A 178 -15.34 -30.30 18.59
C ARG A 178 -14.91 -28.91 19.05
N LEU A 179 -13.79 -28.80 19.77
CA LEU A 179 -13.28 -27.54 20.35
C LEU A 179 -11.98 -27.14 19.65
N PHE A 180 -12.04 -26.17 18.75
CA PHE A 180 -10.87 -25.56 18.12
C PHE A 180 -10.04 -24.76 19.14
N VAL A 181 -8.71 -24.87 19.08
CA VAL A 181 -7.82 -24.21 20.06
C VAL A 181 -6.83 -23.25 19.40
N PHE A 182 -6.18 -23.59 18.28
CA PHE A 182 -5.12 -22.71 17.74
C PHE A 182 -4.87 -22.87 16.22
N ALA A 183 -4.55 -21.77 15.54
CA ALA A 183 -4.00 -21.78 14.18
C ALA A 183 -3.01 -20.63 13.96
N THR A 184 -1.90 -20.90 13.27
CA THR A 184 -1.07 -19.85 12.68
C THR A 184 -1.40 -19.72 11.19
N VAL A 185 -1.57 -18.48 10.74
CA VAL A 185 -1.94 -18.15 9.36
C VAL A 185 -0.84 -17.28 8.78
N VAL A 186 -0.32 -17.67 7.62
CA VAL A 186 0.82 -17.03 6.99
C VAL A 186 0.46 -16.66 5.56
N ASN A 187 0.35 -15.36 5.32
CA ASN A 187 0.11 -14.85 3.97
C ASN A 187 1.42 -14.69 3.21
N PHE A 188 1.47 -15.18 1.97
CA PHE A 188 2.58 -14.96 1.03
C PHE A 188 2.11 -14.04 -0.10
N PRO A 189 2.31 -12.71 0.02
CA PRO A 189 1.72 -11.73 -0.88
C PRO A 189 2.21 -11.84 -2.34
N THR A 190 3.37 -12.43 -2.56
CA THR A 190 4.00 -12.49 -3.89
C THR A 190 3.35 -13.49 -4.84
N ASN A 191 2.59 -14.46 -4.32
CA ASN A 191 2.09 -15.59 -5.11
C ASN A 191 0.55 -15.66 -5.11
N ASN A 192 -0.15 -14.70 -4.50
CA ASN A 192 -1.58 -14.81 -4.20
C ASN A 192 -1.92 -16.13 -3.49
N THR A 193 -1.00 -16.58 -2.63
CA THR A 193 -1.15 -17.80 -1.85
C THR A 193 -1.10 -17.50 -0.36
N LEU A 194 -1.88 -18.26 0.38
CA LEU A 194 -1.93 -18.23 1.84
C LEU A 194 -1.54 -19.63 2.30
N GLN A 195 -0.53 -19.75 3.14
CA GLN A 195 -0.24 -21.01 3.82
C GLN A 195 -0.71 -20.92 5.26
N VAL A 196 -1.36 -21.97 5.71
CA VAL A 196 -1.88 -22.06 7.06
C VAL A 196 -1.35 -23.32 7.69
N GLN A 197 -0.83 -23.18 8.90
CA GLN A 197 -0.44 -24.32 9.71
C GLN A 197 -1.15 -24.19 11.06
N ALA A 198 -2.01 -25.15 11.36
CA ALA A 198 -2.82 -25.12 12.56
C ALA A 198 -2.55 -26.32 13.44
N VAL A 199 -2.62 -26.11 14.75
CA VAL A 199 -2.52 -27.19 15.74
C VAL A 199 -3.86 -27.30 16.41
N VAL A 200 -4.56 -28.35 16.06
CA VAL A 200 -5.98 -28.53 16.36
C VAL A 200 -6.17 -29.65 17.36
N LYS A 201 -7.13 -29.46 18.25
CA LYS A 201 -7.62 -30.45 19.19
C LYS A 201 -9.08 -30.67 18.86
N PHE A 202 -9.54 -31.92 18.85
CA PHE A 202 -10.95 -32.23 18.63
C PHE A 202 -11.41 -33.23 19.67
N GLY A 203 -12.58 -32.99 20.26
CA GLY A 203 -13.27 -33.96 21.09
C GLY A 203 -14.24 -34.76 20.23
N ASN A 204 -14.31 -36.05 20.48
CA ASN A 204 -15.28 -36.96 19.89
C ASN A 204 -16.06 -37.62 21.01
N THR A 205 -17.38 -37.71 20.85
CA THR A 205 -18.19 -38.54 21.75
C THR A 205 -18.40 -39.87 21.07
N LEU A 206 -17.81 -40.92 21.63
CA LEU A 206 -17.97 -42.29 21.13
C LEU A 206 -19.41 -42.77 21.36
N ALA A 207 -19.82 -43.82 20.64
CA ALA A 207 -21.18 -44.38 20.74
C ALA A 207 -21.59 -44.85 22.16
N ASN A 208 -20.63 -45.04 23.06
CA ASN A 208 -20.81 -45.39 24.47
C ASN A 208 -20.87 -44.15 25.41
N GLY A 209 -20.82 -42.93 24.86
CA GLY A 209 -20.83 -41.67 25.61
C GLY A 209 -19.47 -41.21 26.16
N SER A 210 -18.37 -41.94 25.94
CA SER A 210 -17.04 -41.50 26.37
C SER A 210 -16.44 -40.49 25.41
N LEU A 211 -15.65 -39.56 25.95
CA LEU A 211 -14.91 -38.58 25.14
C LEU A 211 -13.55 -39.15 24.71
N GLU A 212 -13.29 -39.11 23.42
CA GLU A 212 -11.96 -39.33 22.83
C GLU A 212 -11.43 -37.98 22.32
N THR A 213 -10.14 -37.71 22.52
CA THR A 213 -9.53 -36.45 22.03
C THR A 213 -8.49 -36.76 20.97
N ILE A 214 -8.62 -36.12 19.82
CA ILE A 214 -7.68 -36.18 18.70
C ILE A 214 -6.90 -34.87 18.66
N TYR A 215 -5.59 -34.98 18.44
CA TYR A 215 -4.69 -33.84 18.26
C TYR A 215 -4.07 -33.93 16.87
N SER A 216 -4.00 -32.82 16.14
CA SER A 216 -3.51 -32.86 14.77
C SER A 216 -2.81 -31.57 14.37
N ILE A 217 -1.93 -31.69 13.39
CA ILE A 217 -1.37 -30.57 12.62
C ILE A 217 -2.09 -30.52 11.28
N VAL A 218 -2.70 -29.38 10.99
CA VAL A 218 -3.34 -29.11 9.69
C VAL A 218 -2.43 -28.19 8.91
N ASN A 219 -2.00 -28.63 7.73
CA ASN A 219 -1.26 -27.82 6.78
C ASN A 219 -2.19 -27.51 5.60
N MET A 220 -2.24 -26.26 5.18
CA MET A 220 -3.14 -25.82 4.13
C MET A 220 -2.45 -24.78 3.25
N GLU A 221 -2.77 -24.84 1.97
CA GLU A 221 -2.44 -23.79 1.01
C GLU A 221 -3.74 -23.36 0.31
N ALA A 222 -4.03 -22.07 0.32
CA ALA A 222 -5.12 -21.47 -0.41
C ALA A 222 -4.58 -20.50 -1.47
N GLN A 223 -5.29 -20.40 -2.59
CA GLN A 223 -4.94 -19.54 -3.72
C GLN A 223 -6.10 -18.62 -4.08
N GLU A 224 -5.80 -17.33 -4.23
CA GLU A 224 -6.78 -16.34 -4.68
C GLU A 224 -6.97 -16.45 -6.20
N TYR A 225 -8.19 -16.77 -6.64
CA TYR A 225 -8.52 -16.83 -8.07
C TYR A 225 -9.22 -15.57 -8.59
N SER A 226 -9.78 -14.76 -7.69
CA SER A 226 -10.29 -13.42 -7.98
C SER A 226 -10.29 -12.61 -6.68
N LEU A 227 -10.27 -11.28 -6.77
CA LEU A 227 -10.14 -10.40 -5.61
C LEU A 227 -11.15 -10.75 -4.50
N GLY A 228 -10.66 -11.15 -3.33
CA GLY A 228 -11.45 -11.55 -2.17
C GLY A 228 -12.00 -12.99 -2.22
N HIS A 229 -11.67 -13.77 -3.25
CA HIS A 229 -12.18 -15.13 -3.43
C HIS A 229 -11.03 -16.14 -3.53
N TRP A 230 -11.03 -17.05 -2.56
CA TRP A 230 -9.95 -18.00 -2.33
C TRP A 230 -10.45 -19.44 -2.46
N GLN A 231 -9.58 -20.31 -2.96
CA GLN A 231 -9.79 -21.75 -3.01
C GLN A 231 -8.66 -22.43 -2.24
N VAL A 232 -8.99 -23.39 -1.38
CA VAL A 232 -7.99 -24.25 -0.73
C VAL A 232 -7.48 -25.27 -1.74
N ILE A 233 -6.23 -25.15 -2.16
CA ILE A 233 -5.58 -26.01 -3.17
C ILE A 233 -4.78 -27.15 -2.54
N MET A 234 -4.42 -27.04 -1.27
CA MET A 234 -3.83 -28.11 -0.49
C MET A 234 -4.44 -28.11 0.91
N LEU A 235 -4.83 -29.27 1.41
CA LEU A 235 -5.20 -29.50 2.79
C LEU A 235 -4.64 -30.84 3.24
N SER A 236 -3.76 -30.84 4.22
CA SER A 236 -3.16 -32.03 4.81
C SER A 236 -3.41 -32.06 6.31
N ILE A 237 -3.88 -33.19 6.83
CA ILE A 237 -4.14 -33.40 8.25
C ILE A 237 -3.24 -34.52 8.75
N ASP A 238 -2.43 -34.24 9.77
CA ASP A 238 -1.55 -35.19 10.45
C ASP A 238 -1.94 -35.34 11.93
N ASP A 239 -2.33 -36.53 12.37
CA ASP A 239 -2.67 -36.82 13.78
C ASP A 239 -1.50 -37.35 14.62
N SER A 240 -0.26 -37.16 14.17
CA SER A 240 0.94 -37.64 14.87
C SER A 240 1.11 -37.09 16.29
N LEU A 241 0.29 -36.12 16.71
CA LEU A 241 0.28 -35.56 18.05
C LEU A 241 -0.50 -36.42 19.04
N ASN A 242 0.08 -36.64 20.21
CA ASN A 242 -0.63 -37.09 21.40
C ASN A 242 -0.88 -35.89 22.33
N GLN A 243 -1.50 -36.13 23.48
CA GLN A 243 -1.81 -35.08 24.44
C GLN A 243 -0.58 -34.30 24.91
N ASP A 244 0.51 -35.00 25.24
CA ASP A 244 1.71 -34.37 25.77
C ASP A 244 2.43 -33.56 24.68
N THR A 245 2.56 -34.12 23.47
CA THR A 245 3.19 -33.40 22.35
C THR A 245 2.34 -32.22 21.87
N TYR A 246 1.02 -32.32 21.93
CA TYR A 246 0.14 -31.17 21.73
C TYR A 246 0.40 -30.08 22.77
N HIS A 247 0.49 -30.43 24.06
CA HIS A 247 0.78 -29.46 25.11
C HIS A 247 2.18 -28.82 24.97
N MET A 248 3.18 -29.54 24.47
CA MET A 248 4.49 -28.94 24.11
C MET A 248 4.34 -27.84 23.07
N VAL A 249 3.56 -28.10 22.02
CA VAL A 249 3.36 -27.14 20.94
C VAL A 249 2.58 -25.94 21.45
N THR A 250 1.47 -26.13 22.18
CA THR A 250 0.68 -25.00 22.69
C THR A 250 1.46 -24.16 23.70
N THR A 251 2.24 -24.78 24.60
CA THR A 251 3.11 -24.05 25.55
C THR A 251 4.11 -23.16 24.81
N SER A 252 4.64 -23.62 23.69
CA SER A 252 5.57 -22.84 22.88
C SER A 252 4.91 -21.64 22.20
N PHE A 253 3.66 -21.80 21.75
CA PHE A 253 2.85 -20.70 21.20
C PHE A 253 2.45 -19.69 22.27
N ASP A 254 2.07 -20.16 23.47
CA ASP A 254 1.77 -19.31 24.62
C ASP A 254 3.01 -18.50 25.03
N PHE A 255 4.19 -19.12 25.03
CA PHE A 255 5.45 -18.42 25.27
C PHE A 255 5.78 -17.40 24.17
N LEU A 256 5.63 -17.76 22.89
CA LEU A 256 5.83 -16.81 21.79
C LEU A 256 4.90 -15.60 21.96
N ASN A 257 3.63 -15.83 22.29
CA ASN A 257 2.66 -14.78 22.56
C ASN A 257 3.07 -13.94 23.78
N ALA A 258 3.50 -14.57 24.88
CA ALA A 258 4.01 -13.87 26.06
C ALA A 258 5.25 -13.03 25.75
N LEU A 259 6.13 -13.52 24.87
CA LEU A 259 7.34 -12.83 24.44
C LEU A 259 6.99 -11.56 23.66
N VAL A 260 6.07 -11.63 22.69
CA VAL A 260 5.69 -10.47 21.87
C VAL A 260 4.75 -9.50 22.58
N THR A 261 4.00 -9.96 23.59
CA THR A 261 3.14 -9.12 24.45
C THR A 261 3.85 -8.61 25.71
N GLU A 262 5.12 -8.96 25.89
CA GLU A 262 5.95 -8.57 27.04
C GLU A 262 5.33 -9.01 28.40
N SER A 263 4.64 -10.14 28.43
CA SER A 263 4.06 -10.71 29.65
C SER A 263 5.15 -11.34 30.52
N GLY A 264 5.91 -10.50 31.22
CA GLY A 264 7.05 -10.91 32.06
C GLY A 264 6.72 -12.02 33.06
N SER A 265 5.53 -12.01 33.65
CA SER A 265 5.08 -13.07 34.58
C SER A 265 4.88 -14.42 33.90
N THR A 266 4.40 -14.44 32.66
CA THR A 266 4.24 -15.70 31.90
C THR A 266 5.60 -16.22 31.46
N LEU A 267 6.50 -15.32 31.01
CA LEU A 267 7.87 -15.71 30.68
C LEU A 267 8.62 -16.28 31.89
N GLU A 268 8.38 -15.73 33.10
CA GLU A 268 8.93 -16.28 34.34
C GLU A 268 8.42 -17.69 34.63
N THR A 269 7.11 -17.93 34.52
CA THR A 269 6.53 -19.25 34.79
C THR A 269 7.03 -20.31 33.81
N ASP A 270 7.27 -19.93 32.56
CA ASP A 270 7.68 -20.89 31.53
C ASP A 270 9.19 -21.18 31.58
N LEU A 271 10.01 -20.18 31.95
CA LEU A 271 11.48 -20.31 31.97
C LEU A 271 12.06 -20.76 33.32
N ILE A 272 11.30 -20.68 34.42
CA ILE A 272 11.83 -20.96 35.76
C ILE A 272 11.09 -22.16 36.38
N GLY A 273 11.76 -23.31 36.38
CA GLY A 273 11.25 -24.54 36.97
C GLY A 273 12.37 -25.45 37.49
N PRO A 274 12.10 -26.75 37.69
CA PRO A 274 13.05 -27.71 38.24
C PRO A 274 14.24 -28.02 37.30
N PHE A 275 14.10 -27.78 36.00
CA PHE A 275 15.16 -28.00 35.02
C PHE A 275 15.99 -26.72 34.78
N PRO A 276 17.28 -26.84 34.42
CA PRO A 276 18.06 -25.68 33.99
C PRO A 276 17.52 -25.10 32.68
N SER A 277 17.24 -23.80 32.67
CA SER A 277 16.84 -23.08 31.46
C SER A 277 17.93 -22.12 30.98
N TYR A 278 17.86 -21.75 29.71
CA TYR A 278 18.64 -20.64 29.14
C TYR A 278 17.88 -19.87 28.08
N VAL A 279 18.27 -18.62 27.86
CA VAL A 279 17.91 -17.82 26.68
C VAL A 279 19.20 -17.42 25.97
N TYR A 280 19.26 -17.66 24.66
CA TYR A 280 20.38 -17.30 23.81
C TYR A 280 19.90 -16.37 22.70
N ILE A 281 20.62 -15.26 22.49
CA ILE A 281 20.37 -14.31 21.40
C ILE A 281 21.64 -14.25 20.54
N SER A 282 21.54 -14.56 19.25
CA SER A 282 22.69 -14.71 18.35
C SER A 282 23.41 -13.41 18.05
N ALA A 283 22.67 -12.31 17.92
CA ALA A 283 23.18 -11.03 17.41
C ALA A 283 22.42 -9.83 17.98
N GLY A 284 22.87 -8.63 17.62
CA GLY A 284 22.25 -7.38 18.04
C GLY A 284 22.68 -6.90 19.44
N PRO A 285 22.03 -5.84 19.97
CA PRO A 285 22.44 -5.18 21.20
C PRO A 285 22.25 -6.03 22.46
N PHE A 286 21.49 -7.12 22.36
CA PHE A 286 21.20 -8.06 23.46
C PHE A 286 21.83 -9.44 23.23
N ALA A 287 22.79 -9.56 22.31
CA ALA A 287 23.47 -10.83 22.05
C ALA A 287 24.11 -11.39 23.33
N GLY A 288 23.92 -12.67 23.59
CA GLY A 288 24.42 -13.30 24.80
C GLY A 288 23.71 -14.59 25.17
N ASN A 289 24.26 -15.29 26.15
CA ASN A 289 23.66 -16.46 26.77
C ASN A 289 23.29 -16.14 28.22
N TYR A 290 22.00 -16.27 28.55
CA TYR A 290 21.42 -16.05 29.86
C TYR A 290 21.01 -17.39 30.44
N SER A 291 21.84 -18.01 31.29
CA SER A 291 21.63 -19.39 31.75
C SER A 291 21.52 -19.53 33.28
N GLY A 292 20.56 -20.33 33.72
CA GLY A 292 20.23 -20.54 35.14
C GLY A 292 19.23 -19.51 35.67
N SER A 293 18.42 -19.91 36.67
CA SER A 293 17.23 -19.15 37.11
C SER A 293 17.58 -17.70 37.50
N THR A 294 18.61 -17.49 38.32
CA THR A 294 19.02 -16.13 38.73
C THR A 294 19.57 -15.30 37.57
N ALA A 295 20.27 -15.90 36.60
CA ALA A 295 20.84 -15.18 35.46
C ALA A 295 19.77 -14.82 34.42
N ILE A 296 18.80 -15.71 34.17
CA ILE A 296 17.62 -15.42 33.34
C ILE A 296 16.85 -14.25 33.96
N ILE A 297 16.56 -14.31 35.27
CA ILE A 297 15.87 -13.23 35.99
C ILE A 297 16.65 -11.91 35.89
N SER A 298 17.94 -11.90 36.22
CA SER A 298 18.73 -10.66 36.28
C SER A 298 19.22 -10.14 34.92
N GLY A 299 19.17 -10.95 33.88
CA GLY A 299 19.65 -10.65 32.54
C GLY A 299 18.50 -10.46 31.55
N PHE A 300 17.95 -11.56 31.04
CA PHE A 300 16.91 -11.51 30.01
C PHE A 300 15.63 -10.83 30.52
N LEU A 301 15.04 -11.33 31.61
CA LEU A 301 13.77 -10.83 32.11
C LEU A 301 13.90 -9.45 32.79
N GLY A 302 14.99 -9.22 33.52
CA GLY A 302 15.19 -7.99 34.29
C GLY A 302 15.85 -6.84 33.53
N LYS A 303 16.55 -7.10 32.42
CA LYS A 303 17.25 -6.05 31.65
C LYS A 303 16.83 -6.00 30.18
N VAL A 304 16.69 -7.15 29.51
CA VAL A 304 16.36 -7.17 28.08
C VAL A 304 14.90 -6.83 27.85
N ILE A 305 13.96 -7.60 28.44
CA ILE A 305 12.52 -7.40 28.25
C ILE A 305 12.10 -5.94 28.56
N PRO A 306 12.49 -5.31 29.69
CA PRO A 306 12.08 -3.93 30.00
C PRO A 306 12.70 -2.86 29.10
N SER A 307 13.71 -3.20 28.29
CA SER A 307 14.34 -2.27 27.34
C SER A 307 13.59 -2.22 26.00
N ILE A 308 12.63 -3.12 25.79
CA ILE A 308 11.81 -3.25 24.60
C ILE A 308 10.47 -2.55 24.88
N LYS A 309 9.98 -1.80 23.88
CA LYS A 309 8.71 -1.08 23.92
C LYS A 309 7.59 -1.87 23.24
N SER A 310 7.95 -2.54 22.16
CA SER A 310 7.06 -3.47 21.46
C SER A 310 7.89 -4.44 20.66
N MET A 311 7.39 -5.66 20.53
CA MET A 311 7.98 -6.72 19.75
C MET A 311 6.91 -7.33 18.83
N THR A 312 7.29 -7.70 17.62
CA THR A 312 6.43 -8.47 16.73
C THR A 312 7.22 -9.63 16.15
N PHE A 313 6.59 -10.80 16.09
CA PHE A 313 7.11 -11.96 15.38
C PHE A 313 6.05 -12.44 14.39
N THR A 314 6.26 -12.19 13.11
CA THR A 314 5.35 -12.65 12.05
C THR A 314 5.82 -14.03 11.61
N THR A 315 5.22 -15.07 12.16
CA THR A 315 5.56 -16.46 11.82
C THR A 315 5.23 -16.78 10.37
N TYR A 316 6.14 -17.48 9.70
CA TYR A 316 5.99 -18.02 8.34
C TYR A 316 5.66 -19.50 8.30
N ASN A 317 6.24 -20.24 9.24
CA ASN A 317 6.06 -21.67 9.40
C ASN A 317 6.58 -22.05 10.79
N PHE A 318 6.20 -23.22 11.28
CA PHE A 318 6.89 -23.83 12.40
C PHE A 318 7.26 -25.29 12.08
N THR A 319 8.29 -25.79 12.75
CA THR A 319 8.62 -27.21 12.74
C THR A 319 8.59 -27.74 14.16
N PHE A 320 8.00 -28.93 14.31
CA PHE A 320 7.96 -29.63 15.58
C PHE A 320 8.78 -30.92 15.48
N SER A 321 9.74 -31.08 16.40
CA SER A 321 10.62 -32.23 16.48
C SER A 321 10.54 -32.83 17.89
N PRO A 322 9.58 -33.74 18.15
CA PRO A 322 9.50 -34.44 19.43
C PRO A 322 10.68 -35.40 19.59
N ILE A 323 11.34 -35.36 20.74
CA ILE A 323 12.37 -36.35 21.13
C ILE A 323 11.69 -37.52 21.85
N SER A 324 10.69 -37.22 22.68
CA SER A 324 9.83 -38.18 23.38
C SER A 324 8.45 -37.53 23.63
N SER A 325 7.57 -38.17 24.40
CA SER A 325 6.34 -37.50 24.88
C SER A 325 6.62 -36.42 25.93
N SER A 326 7.80 -36.44 26.57
CA SER A 326 8.17 -35.52 27.65
C SER A 326 9.18 -34.45 27.24
N GLN A 327 9.74 -34.52 26.02
CA GLN A 327 10.78 -33.61 25.56
C GLN A 327 10.66 -33.37 24.05
N GLY A 328 10.91 -32.13 23.62
CA GLY A 328 10.90 -31.78 22.20
C GLY A 328 11.37 -30.36 21.94
N THR A 329 11.51 -30.06 20.65
CA THR A 329 11.86 -28.72 20.16
C THR A 329 10.81 -28.23 19.19
N LEU A 330 10.37 -26.98 19.36
CA LEU A 330 9.57 -26.26 18.39
C LEU A 330 10.39 -25.10 17.83
N THR A 331 10.45 -24.97 16.51
CA THR A 331 11.12 -23.84 15.86
C THR A 331 10.12 -23.03 15.08
N PHE A 332 10.01 -21.74 15.40
CA PHE A 332 9.28 -20.76 14.59
C PHE A 332 10.23 -20.07 13.63
N TYR A 333 9.82 -19.95 12.38
CA TYR A 333 10.51 -19.16 11.36
C TYR A 333 9.68 -17.92 11.08
N GLY A 334 10.26 -16.74 11.01
CA GLY A 334 9.46 -15.52 10.79
C GLY A 334 10.27 -14.23 10.71
N ASP A 335 9.57 -13.13 10.54
CA ASP A 335 10.16 -11.80 10.68
C ASP A 335 10.04 -11.31 12.11
N PHE A 336 11.19 -10.95 12.69
CA PHE A 336 11.25 -10.44 14.05
C PHE A 336 11.59 -8.95 14.06
N THR A 337 10.72 -8.16 14.69
CA THR A 337 10.93 -6.72 14.85
C THR A 337 10.89 -6.34 16.32
N MET A 338 11.86 -5.55 16.75
CA MET A 338 11.91 -4.96 18.08
C MET A 338 11.96 -3.44 17.99
N VAL A 339 11.08 -2.77 18.72
CA VAL A 339 11.15 -1.33 18.96
C VAL A 339 11.65 -1.14 20.38
N LEU A 340 12.80 -0.49 20.53
CA LEU A 340 13.38 -0.21 21.85
C LEU A 340 12.69 1.00 22.49
N THR A 341 12.79 1.11 23.81
CA THR A 341 12.25 2.24 24.58
C THR A 341 12.81 3.61 24.16
N ASN A 342 14.02 3.64 23.58
CA ASN A 342 14.62 4.85 23.02
C ASN A 342 14.16 5.19 21.58
N GLY A 343 13.27 4.38 21.00
CA GLY A 343 12.73 4.56 19.65
C GLY A 343 13.51 3.87 18.53
N THR A 344 14.63 3.22 18.81
CA THR A 344 15.37 2.43 17.80
C THR A 344 14.53 1.25 17.34
N VAL A 345 14.42 1.07 16.02
CA VAL A 345 13.75 -0.07 15.39
C VAL A 345 14.81 -1.04 14.88
N LEU A 346 14.69 -2.31 15.27
CA LEU A 346 15.57 -3.41 14.86
C LEU A 346 14.73 -4.44 14.10
N ASN A 347 15.09 -4.69 12.83
CA ASN A 347 14.38 -5.61 11.95
C ASN A 347 15.29 -6.78 11.61
N TYR A 348 14.82 -8.00 11.88
CA TYR A 348 15.53 -9.25 11.65
C TYR A 348 14.66 -10.15 10.78
N PRO A 349 14.78 -10.04 9.44
CA PRO A 349 14.02 -10.90 8.54
C PRO A 349 14.57 -12.33 8.57
N ASN A 350 13.69 -13.31 8.46
CA ASN A 350 14.04 -14.74 8.52
C ASN A 350 14.70 -15.16 9.87
N ALA A 351 14.23 -14.58 10.97
CA ALA A 351 14.61 -15.00 12.30
C ALA A 351 14.09 -16.41 12.62
N GLU A 352 14.85 -17.14 13.41
CA GLU A 352 14.45 -18.44 13.96
C GLU A 352 14.32 -18.34 15.48
N LEU A 353 13.16 -18.73 16.01
CA LEU A 353 12.93 -18.87 17.45
C LEU A 353 12.80 -20.36 17.77
N MET A 354 13.84 -20.95 18.35
CA MET A 354 13.83 -22.34 18.78
C MET A 354 13.51 -22.43 20.27
N ILE A 355 12.50 -23.21 20.62
CA ILE A 355 12.04 -23.44 21.99
C ILE A 355 12.21 -24.92 22.32
N ASN A 356 13.00 -25.22 23.35
CA ASN A 356 13.18 -26.55 23.90
C ASN A 356 12.30 -26.70 25.14
N LEU A 357 11.58 -27.81 25.25
CA LEU A 357 10.65 -28.06 26.34
C LEU A 357 10.92 -29.40 27.01
N GLU A 358 10.64 -29.45 28.31
CA GLU A 358 10.71 -30.66 29.12
C GLU A 358 9.52 -30.72 30.10
N LEU A 359 8.88 -31.88 30.20
CA LEU A 359 7.73 -32.11 31.08
C LEU A 359 8.19 -32.20 32.54
N GLU A 360 7.70 -31.30 33.37
CA GLU A 360 7.94 -31.33 34.81
C GLU A 360 7.22 -32.48 35.50
N PRO A 361 7.70 -32.92 36.69
CA PRO A 361 7.01 -33.90 37.52
C PRO A 361 5.57 -33.49 37.91
N VAL A 362 5.26 -32.20 37.89
CA VAL A 362 3.93 -31.65 38.18
C VAL A 362 2.98 -31.65 36.98
N GLY A 363 3.44 -32.11 35.80
CA GLY A 363 2.63 -32.25 34.59
C GLY A 363 2.50 -30.98 33.75
N ILE A 364 3.41 -30.03 33.91
CA ILE A 364 3.49 -28.79 33.12
C ILE A 364 4.80 -28.81 32.33
N PHE A 365 4.82 -28.28 31.10
CA PHE A 365 6.05 -28.17 30.34
C PHE A 365 6.84 -26.92 30.75
N GLN A 366 8.10 -27.11 31.13
CA GLN A 366 9.07 -26.04 31.31
C GLN A 366 9.81 -25.79 30.00
N ILE A 367 10.06 -24.52 29.67
CA ILE A 367 10.97 -24.13 28.60
C ILE A 367 12.40 -24.18 29.12
N THR A 368 13.17 -25.15 28.66
CA THR A 368 14.56 -25.40 29.06
C THR A 368 15.58 -24.70 28.17
N GLY A 369 15.16 -24.15 27.03
CA GLY A 369 16.03 -23.38 26.17
C GLY A 369 15.27 -22.54 25.16
N VAL A 370 15.67 -21.30 24.99
CA VAL A 370 15.18 -20.41 23.94
C VAL A 370 16.37 -19.92 23.14
N ASN A 371 16.37 -20.14 21.83
CA ASN A 371 17.38 -19.59 20.93
C ASN A 371 16.68 -18.61 19.98
N ILE A 372 17.03 -17.33 20.08
CA ILE A 372 16.60 -16.26 19.18
C ILE A 372 17.74 -16.04 18.19
N LEU A 373 17.60 -16.64 17.00
CA LEU A 373 18.56 -16.58 15.92
C LEU A 373 18.12 -15.47 14.95
N ILE A 374 18.79 -14.33 15.03
CA ILE A 374 18.50 -13.08 14.32
C ILE A 374 19.70 -12.55 13.54
#